data_AF-A0A0F8VYV5-F1
#
_entry.id   AF-A0A0F8VYV5-F1
#
_cell.length_a   1.000
_cell.length_b   1.000
_cell.length_c   1.000
_cell.angle_alpha   90.00
_cell.angle_beta   90.00
_cell.angle_gamma   90.00
#
_symmetry.space_group_name_H-M   'P 1'
#
loop_
_entity.id
_entity.type
_entity.pdbx_description
1 polymer ?
#
loop_
_entity_poly.entity_id
_entity_poly.type
_entity_poly.pdbx_seq_one_letter_code
_entity_poly.pdbx_strand_id
1 'polypeptide(L)'
;EPVEGEVPADRAFVEHTGDERLINSDRFDGLRAPEAIEEITAWLEERDQGRAAVSYRLRDWLVSRQRYWGAPIPIVYCERCGLVPVPEEELPVLLPDIEDYTPRGKSPLAASEEFVNTSCPRCGNAAHRETDTMDTFVDSSWYFLRYCDARNDRASWDREAVDHWMPVDQYIGGVEHAILHLMYARFLTKALADMGLVSFQEPFANLFTQGMIIHGGAKMSKSKGNVINPSTYVDRYGADTARCYILFLGPPDQDADWSDEGVGGIHRFLGRVWRLGVELAGLAPEANAGADALRSPDAFELEAPGSKNLSVTGFAGSNHASGLPSASLADSPCAVTVM
;
A
#
# COMPACT_ATOMS: atom_id res chain seq x y z
N GLU A 1 15.04 -6.70 26.67
CA GLU A 1 15.11 -8.17 26.51
C GLU A 1 16.54 -8.56 26.16
N PRO A 2 17.08 -9.66 26.70
CA PRO A 2 18.29 -10.25 26.15
C PRO A 2 17.95 -10.75 24.73
N VAL A 3 18.75 -10.34 23.75
CA VAL A 3 18.48 -10.58 22.33
C VAL A 3 18.63 -12.05 21.94
N GLU A 4 19.33 -12.88 22.73
CA GLU A 4 19.57 -14.29 22.42
C GLU A 4 19.64 -15.13 23.71
N GLY A 5 18.50 -15.69 24.10
CA GLY A 5 18.33 -17.10 24.45
C GLY A 5 19.23 -17.86 25.44
N GLU A 6 20.05 -17.25 26.31
CA GLU A 6 20.59 -17.96 27.49
C GLU A 6 20.55 -17.09 28.76
N VAL A 7 19.85 -17.60 29.78
CA VAL A 7 19.72 -16.99 31.10
C VAL A 7 20.86 -17.52 31.99
N PRO A 8 21.76 -16.67 32.51
CA PRO A 8 22.82 -17.11 33.42
C PRO A 8 22.23 -17.71 34.72
N ALA A 9 22.65 -18.92 35.06
CA ALA A 9 22.16 -19.69 36.22
C ALA A 9 22.47 -19.06 37.59
N ASP A 10 23.31 -18.02 37.64
CA ASP A 10 23.74 -17.29 38.83
C ASP A 10 23.02 -15.96 39.06
N ARG A 11 22.03 -15.63 38.21
CA ARG A 11 21.23 -14.41 38.35
C ARG A 11 19.76 -14.77 38.62
N ALA A 12 19.16 -14.07 39.59
CA ALA A 12 17.72 -14.08 39.78
C ALA A 12 17.06 -13.41 38.57
N PHE A 13 16.83 -14.17 37.51
CA PHE A 13 15.90 -13.81 36.46
C PHE A 13 14.60 -14.56 36.77
N VAL A 14 13.64 -13.84 37.34
CA VAL A 14 12.25 -14.29 37.38
C VAL A 14 11.55 -13.47 36.32
N GLU A 15 10.89 -14.15 35.40
CA GLU A 15 9.97 -13.54 34.44
C GLU A 15 8.96 -12.69 35.23
N HIS A 16 8.88 -11.38 34.95
CA HIS A 16 8.06 -10.45 35.73
C HIS A 16 6.60 -10.91 35.79
N THR A 17 6.20 -11.44 36.94
CA THR A 17 4.80 -11.77 37.23
C THR A 17 4.14 -10.61 37.99
N GLY A 18 2.86 -10.35 37.70
CA GLY A 18 2.11 -9.26 38.38
C GLY A 18 1.92 -9.45 39.89
N ASP A 19 2.29 -10.61 40.42
CA ASP A 19 2.18 -10.98 41.83
C ASP A 19 3.51 -10.92 42.60
N GLU A 20 4.60 -10.51 41.93
CA GLU A 20 5.89 -10.26 42.56
C GLU A 20 5.78 -9.21 43.66
N ARG A 21 6.48 -9.43 44.77
CA ARG A 21 6.54 -8.48 45.89
C ARG A 21 7.94 -7.95 46.07
N LEU A 22 8.03 -6.66 46.34
CA LEU A 22 9.31 -6.00 46.59
C LEU A 22 9.91 -6.49 47.91
N ILE A 23 11.23 -6.70 47.90
CA ILE A 23 12.06 -6.99 49.07
C ILE A 23 13.30 -6.11 49.02
N ASN A 24 13.90 -5.79 50.17
CA ASN A 24 15.07 -4.93 50.29
C ASN A 24 14.88 -3.54 49.63
N SER A 25 13.66 -3.01 49.69
CA SER A 25 13.19 -1.78 49.05
C SER A 25 12.65 -0.76 50.07
N ASP A 26 13.09 -0.85 51.33
CA ASP A 26 12.74 0.06 52.45
C ASP A 26 11.22 0.13 52.67
N ARG A 27 10.62 1.34 52.65
CA ARG A 27 9.19 1.55 52.88
C ARG A 27 8.25 0.90 51.83
N PHE A 28 8.81 0.40 50.73
CA PHE A 28 8.08 -0.27 49.66
C PHE A 28 8.10 -1.80 49.79
N ASP A 29 8.76 -2.35 50.83
CA ASP A 29 8.81 -3.79 51.07
C ASP A 29 7.40 -4.40 51.23
N GLY A 30 7.19 -5.54 50.59
CA GLY A 30 5.93 -6.28 50.61
C GLY A 30 4.87 -5.78 49.62
N LEU A 31 5.03 -4.61 49.00
CA LEU A 31 4.15 -4.14 47.93
C LEU A 31 4.24 -5.04 46.70
N ARG A 32 3.14 -5.20 45.97
CA ARG A 32 3.18 -5.89 44.66
C ARG A 32 3.82 -4.99 43.62
N ALA A 33 4.49 -5.57 42.61
CA ALA A 33 5.21 -4.83 41.59
C ALA A 33 4.35 -3.72 40.90
N PRO A 34 3.09 -3.94 40.50
CA PRO A 34 2.26 -2.88 39.93
C PRO A 34 1.97 -1.73 40.90
N GLU A 35 1.64 -2.05 42.17
CA GLU A 35 1.37 -1.06 43.23
C GLU A 35 2.65 -0.27 43.56
N ALA A 36 3.79 -0.96 43.60
CA ALA A 36 5.08 -0.34 43.85
C ALA A 36 5.50 0.62 42.74
N ILE A 37 5.24 0.30 41.47
CA ILE A 37 5.52 1.23 40.35
C ILE A 37 4.78 2.55 40.56
N GLU A 38 3.50 2.50 40.92
CA GLU A 38 2.70 3.70 41.20
C GLU A 38 3.23 4.47 42.42
N GLU A 39 3.44 3.79 43.56
CA GLU A 39 3.90 4.43 44.80
C GLU A 39 5.32 5.00 44.70
N ILE A 40 6.23 4.30 44.05
CA ILE A 40 7.61 4.77 43.83
C ILE A 40 7.60 5.96 42.87
N THR A 41 6.79 5.93 41.82
CA THR A 41 6.68 7.06 40.89
C THR A 41 6.16 8.31 41.60
N ALA A 42 5.08 8.20 42.37
CA ALA A 42 4.54 9.32 43.15
C ALA A 42 5.56 9.83 44.19
N TRP A 43 6.29 8.92 44.84
CA TRP A 43 7.34 9.29 45.80
C TRP A 43 8.50 10.07 45.16
N LEU A 44 8.91 9.67 43.95
CA LEU A 44 9.93 10.37 43.15
C LEU A 44 9.42 11.74 42.70
N GLU A 45 8.13 11.86 42.33
CA GLU A 45 7.50 13.12 41.94
C GLU A 45 7.47 14.13 43.09
N GLU A 46 7.06 13.71 44.29
CA GLU A 46 7.08 14.56 45.50
C GLU A 46 8.46 15.16 45.81
N ARG A 47 9.52 14.55 45.29
CA ARG A 47 10.92 14.91 45.54
C ARG A 47 11.61 15.58 44.36
N ASP A 48 10.90 15.80 43.25
CA ASP A 48 11.48 16.32 42.01
C ASP A 48 12.64 15.44 41.48
N GLN A 49 12.53 14.11 41.68
CA GLN A 49 13.55 13.12 41.30
C GLN A 49 13.09 12.19 40.17
N GLY A 50 11.86 12.32 39.71
CA GLY A 50 11.30 11.51 38.64
C GLY A 50 9.85 11.89 38.40
N ARG A 51 9.28 11.37 37.30
CA ARG A 51 7.86 11.51 36.98
C ARG A 51 7.36 10.35 36.15
N ALA A 52 6.06 10.14 36.16
CA ALA A 52 5.41 9.25 35.21
C ALA A 52 5.72 9.71 33.78
N ALA A 53 6.13 8.76 32.93
CA ALA A 53 6.38 9.00 31.53
C ALA A 53 5.92 7.80 30.71
N VAL A 54 5.21 8.08 29.63
CA VAL A 54 4.84 7.06 28.64
C VAL A 54 5.95 7.02 27.59
N SER A 55 6.45 5.82 27.29
CA SER A 55 7.42 5.60 26.22
C SER A 55 6.87 4.60 25.21
N TYR A 56 7.27 4.79 23.95
CA TYR A 56 6.90 3.91 22.86
C TYR A 56 8.14 3.21 22.31
N ARG A 57 7.99 1.93 21.94
CA ARG A 57 9.02 1.20 21.19
C ARG A 57 9.16 1.74 19.75
N LEU A 58 8.06 2.28 19.21
CA LEU A 58 8.02 2.91 17.89
C LEU A 58 9.02 4.08 17.82
N ARG A 59 9.69 4.21 16.67
CA ARG A 59 10.60 5.30 16.35
C ARG A 59 10.02 6.14 15.22
N ASP A 60 10.52 7.36 15.10
CA ASP A 60 10.18 8.22 13.98
C ASP A 60 10.57 7.58 12.64
N TRP A 61 9.81 7.90 11.61
CA TRP A 61 10.03 7.35 10.28
C TRP A 61 11.13 8.11 9.54
N LEU A 62 12.26 7.43 9.32
CA LEU A 62 13.33 7.93 8.48
C LEU A 62 12.95 7.78 6.99
N VAL A 63 12.51 8.88 6.38
CA VAL A 63 12.05 8.91 4.97
C VAL A 63 13.16 9.17 3.95
N SER A 64 14.25 9.83 4.32
CA SER A 64 15.31 10.20 3.36
C SER A 64 16.12 8.99 2.90
N ARG A 65 16.45 8.93 1.61
CA ARG A 65 17.22 7.86 0.97
C ARG A 65 18.33 8.45 0.12
N GLN A 66 19.55 7.92 0.30
CA GLN A 66 20.71 8.25 -0.53
C GLN A 66 20.68 7.47 -1.86
N ARG A 67 19.56 7.55 -2.58
CA ARG A 67 19.30 6.84 -3.84
C ARG A 67 18.79 7.81 -4.89
N TYR A 68 19.05 7.50 -6.14
CA TYR A 68 18.58 8.28 -7.28
C TYR A 68 17.08 8.09 -7.55
N TRP A 69 16.61 6.84 -7.62
CA TRP A 69 15.24 6.54 -8.06
C TRP A 69 14.21 6.71 -6.93
N GLY A 70 13.75 7.93 -6.75
CA GLY A 70 12.68 8.29 -5.81
C GLY A 70 12.26 9.76 -5.99
N ALA A 71 11.18 10.16 -5.31
CA ALA A 71 10.72 11.54 -5.36
C ALA A 71 11.73 12.47 -4.66
N PRO A 72 12.22 13.54 -5.32
CA PRO A 72 13.08 14.52 -4.65
C PRO A 72 12.38 15.19 -3.46
N ILE A 73 13.09 15.32 -2.34
CA ILE A 73 12.56 16.03 -1.17
C ILE A 73 12.54 17.54 -1.47
N PRO A 74 11.41 18.24 -1.35
CA PRO A 74 11.25 19.63 -1.78
C PRO A 74 11.80 20.63 -0.74
N ILE A 75 13.08 20.49 -0.40
CA ILE A 75 13.81 21.34 0.55
C ILE A 75 15.04 21.96 -0.14
N VAL A 76 15.31 23.22 0.20
CA VAL A 76 16.50 23.98 -0.19
C VAL A 76 17.28 24.37 1.07
N TYR A 77 18.58 24.11 1.06
CA TYR A 77 19.56 24.48 2.07
C TYR A 77 20.17 25.84 1.74
N CYS A 78 19.92 26.85 2.59
CA CYS A 78 20.49 28.18 2.46
C CYS A 78 21.31 28.54 3.72
N GLU A 79 22.55 28.98 3.54
CA GLU A 79 23.43 29.35 4.68
C GLU A 79 22.84 30.45 5.58
N ARG A 80 22.04 31.36 4.99
CA ARG A 80 21.40 32.46 5.73
C ARG A 80 20.06 32.08 6.34
N CYS A 81 19.28 31.25 5.66
CA CYS A 81 17.88 30.99 6.02
C CYS A 81 17.65 29.61 6.65
N GLY A 82 18.61 28.71 6.60
CA GLY A 82 18.49 27.32 7.05
C GLY A 82 17.77 26.44 6.02
N LEU A 83 16.91 25.55 6.52
CA LEU A 83 16.02 24.70 5.73
C LEU A 83 14.85 25.53 5.22
N VAL A 84 14.69 25.60 3.90
CA VAL A 84 13.61 26.36 3.26
C VAL A 84 12.82 25.42 2.35
N PRO A 85 11.50 25.26 2.54
CA PRO A 85 10.68 24.48 1.63
C PRO A 85 10.59 25.16 0.26
N VAL A 86 10.54 24.35 -0.79
CA VAL A 86 10.24 24.82 -2.15
C VAL A 86 8.78 25.32 -2.18
N PRO A 87 8.50 26.48 -2.81
CA PRO A 87 7.12 26.98 -2.96
C PRO A 87 6.22 26.00 -3.71
N GLU A 88 4.92 25.99 -3.38
CA GLU A 88 3.95 25.06 -3.96
C GLU A 88 3.83 25.23 -5.48
N GLU A 89 3.87 26.47 -5.96
CA GLU A 89 3.85 26.84 -7.37
C GLU A 89 5.10 26.42 -8.16
N GLU A 90 6.19 26.09 -7.47
CA GLU A 90 7.43 25.57 -8.07
C GLU A 90 7.48 24.04 -8.07
N LEU A 91 6.46 23.37 -7.51
CA LEU A 91 6.34 21.92 -7.58
C LEU A 91 5.87 21.48 -8.98
N PRO A 92 6.29 20.28 -9.44
CA PRO A 92 7.18 19.35 -8.76
C PRO A 92 8.67 19.70 -8.93
N VAL A 93 9.49 19.36 -7.92
CA VAL A 93 10.94 19.26 -8.11
C VAL A 93 11.22 18.00 -8.93
N LEU A 94 11.47 18.18 -10.22
CA LEU A 94 11.69 17.07 -11.15
C LEU A 94 13.02 16.36 -10.86
N LEU A 95 12.99 15.03 -10.87
CA LEU A 95 14.19 14.20 -10.81
C LEU A 95 14.99 14.42 -12.11
N PRO A 96 16.27 14.83 -12.04
CA PRO A 96 17.07 15.10 -13.23
C PRO A 96 17.44 13.78 -13.93
N ASP A 97 17.56 13.81 -15.25
CA ASP A 97 18.11 12.69 -16.00
C ASP A 97 19.65 12.69 -15.85
N ILE A 98 20.21 11.59 -15.32
CA ILE A 98 21.66 11.44 -15.13
C ILE A 98 22.10 10.06 -15.63
N GLU A 99 23.25 9.99 -16.30
CA GLU A 99 23.74 8.73 -16.87
C GLU A 99 24.32 7.78 -15.80
N ASP A 100 25.01 8.31 -14.78
CA ASP A 100 25.59 7.51 -13.70
C ASP A 100 24.86 7.72 -12.38
N TYR A 101 23.90 6.85 -12.12
CA TYR A 101 23.10 6.81 -10.90
C TYR A 101 23.56 5.71 -9.92
N THR A 102 24.78 5.18 -10.08
CA THR A 102 25.30 4.11 -9.21
C THR A 102 25.54 4.63 -7.79
N PRO A 103 24.97 4.02 -6.74
CA PRO A 103 25.14 4.50 -5.38
C PRO A 103 26.58 4.26 -4.87
N ARG A 104 27.26 5.34 -4.44
CA ARG A 104 28.65 5.31 -3.93
C ARG A 104 28.77 5.73 -2.46
N GLY A 105 27.69 5.57 -1.68
CA GLY A 105 27.62 6.00 -0.27
C GLY A 105 27.12 7.43 -0.06
N LYS A 106 26.95 8.22 -1.12
CA LYS A 106 26.19 9.47 -1.17
C LYS A 106 25.12 9.36 -2.24
N SER A 107 24.08 10.20 -2.18
CA SER A 107 23.07 10.26 -3.23
C SER A 107 23.73 10.58 -4.58
N PRO A 108 23.39 9.87 -5.67
CA PRO A 108 23.87 10.21 -7.00
C PRO A 108 23.49 11.63 -7.45
N LEU A 109 22.38 12.17 -6.93
CA LEU A 109 21.94 13.54 -7.22
C LEU A 109 22.95 14.58 -6.77
N ALA A 110 23.77 14.29 -5.75
CA ALA A 110 24.79 15.20 -5.25
C ALA A 110 25.91 15.49 -6.26
N ALA A 111 26.06 14.66 -7.30
CA ALA A 111 27.02 14.89 -8.38
C ALA A 111 26.46 15.78 -9.51
N SER A 112 25.14 16.02 -9.55
CA SER A 112 24.51 16.85 -10.56
C SER A 112 24.49 18.32 -10.11
N GLU A 113 25.51 19.08 -10.49
CA GLU A 113 25.61 20.51 -10.13
C GLU A 113 24.42 21.33 -10.64
N GLU A 114 23.87 20.99 -11.81
CA GLU A 114 22.70 21.67 -12.39
C GLU A 114 21.44 21.48 -11.55
N PHE A 115 21.25 20.28 -10.99
CA PHE A 115 20.13 20.01 -10.09
C PHE A 115 20.34 20.62 -8.70
N VAL A 116 21.54 20.42 -8.13
CA VAL A 116 21.86 20.81 -6.75
C VAL A 116 21.87 22.32 -6.60
N ASN A 117 22.48 23.07 -7.53
CA ASN A 117 22.63 24.50 -7.38
C ASN A 117 21.33 25.23 -7.72
N THR A 118 20.83 26.02 -6.77
CA THR A 118 19.62 26.82 -6.95
C THR A 118 19.71 28.13 -6.17
N SER A 119 18.65 28.93 -6.21
CA SER A 119 18.50 30.13 -5.40
C SER A 119 17.54 29.87 -4.25
N CYS A 120 17.82 30.44 -3.08
CA CYS A 120 16.94 30.36 -1.92
C CYS A 120 15.61 31.08 -2.22
N PRO A 121 14.45 30.38 -2.15
CA PRO A 121 13.16 31.00 -2.49
C PRO A 121 12.76 32.09 -1.49
N ARG A 122 13.38 32.13 -0.30
CA ARG A 122 13.12 33.15 0.73
C ARG A 122 13.94 34.44 0.56
N CYS A 123 15.20 34.35 0.12
CA CYS A 123 16.12 35.50 0.13
C CYS A 123 16.89 35.74 -1.18
N GLY A 124 16.75 34.86 -2.17
CA GLY A 124 17.40 34.97 -3.48
C GLY A 124 18.89 34.62 -3.53
N ASN A 125 19.54 34.39 -2.39
CA ASN A 125 20.95 33.99 -2.34
C ASN A 125 21.17 32.59 -2.94
N ALA A 126 22.42 32.29 -3.32
CA ALA A 126 22.83 30.94 -3.69
C ALA A 126 22.47 29.92 -2.57
N ALA A 127 21.99 28.76 -2.99
CA ALA A 127 21.51 27.69 -2.13
C ALA A 127 21.66 26.33 -2.82
N HIS A 128 21.48 25.25 -2.06
CA HIS A 128 21.58 23.88 -2.58
C HIS A 128 20.29 23.10 -2.32
N ARG A 129 19.78 22.36 -3.31
CA ARG A 129 18.63 21.46 -3.11
C ARG A 129 19.02 20.28 -2.23
N GLU A 130 18.03 19.70 -1.54
CA GLU A 130 18.15 18.36 -0.99
C GLU A 130 18.43 17.35 -2.11
N THR A 131 19.36 16.44 -1.82
CA THR A 131 19.85 15.43 -2.74
C THR A 131 19.34 14.04 -2.40
N ASP A 132 18.83 13.84 -1.19
CA ASP A 132 18.13 12.62 -0.83
C ASP A 132 16.72 12.60 -1.46
N THR A 133 16.28 11.39 -1.78
CA THR A 133 14.92 11.11 -2.26
C THR A 133 14.08 10.54 -1.13
N MET A 134 12.75 10.60 -1.28
CA MET A 134 11.82 9.97 -0.35
C MET A 134 11.84 8.44 -0.51
N ASP A 135 11.69 7.75 0.61
CA ASP A 135 11.44 6.31 0.66
C ASP A 135 10.14 5.95 -0.06
N THR A 136 10.14 4.80 -0.75
CA THR A 136 9.01 4.35 -1.56
C THR A 136 7.74 4.08 -0.75
N PHE A 137 7.84 3.86 0.57
CA PHE A 137 6.64 3.75 1.41
C PHE A 137 5.89 5.09 1.53
N VAL A 138 6.52 6.23 1.27
CA VAL A 138 5.80 7.52 1.20
C VAL A 138 4.75 7.45 0.09
N ASP A 139 5.13 7.02 -1.11
CA ASP A 139 4.24 6.92 -2.26
C ASP A 139 3.11 5.89 -2.01
N SER A 140 3.46 4.73 -1.46
CA SER A 140 2.47 3.69 -1.15
C SER A 140 1.57 4.01 0.05
N SER A 141 1.86 5.05 0.83
CA SER A 141 1.05 5.40 2.01
C SER A 141 -0.24 6.16 1.68
N TRP A 142 -0.43 6.58 0.43
CA TRP A 142 -1.61 7.37 0.04
C TRP A 142 -2.15 7.08 -1.38
N TYR A 143 -1.54 6.17 -2.14
CA TYR A 143 -1.96 5.85 -3.52
C TYR A 143 -3.45 5.47 -3.66
N PHE A 144 -4.03 4.84 -2.64
CA PHE A 144 -5.44 4.47 -2.60
C PHE A 144 -6.37 5.70 -2.62
N LEU A 145 -5.93 6.84 -2.06
CA LEU A 145 -6.64 8.12 -2.18
C LEU A 145 -6.52 8.67 -3.60
N ARG A 146 -5.31 8.58 -4.17
CA ARG A 146 -5.06 9.09 -5.52
C ARG A 146 -5.87 8.37 -6.58
N TYR A 147 -6.21 7.09 -6.38
CA TYR A 147 -7.08 6.37 -7.31
C TYR A 147 -8.48 6.96 -7.44
N CYS A 148 -9.01 7.61 -6.40
CA CYS A 148 -10.32 8.26 -6.45
C CYS A 148 -10.33 9.46 -7.41
N ASP A 149 -9.18 10.09 -7.66
CA ASP A 149 -9.05 11.27 -8.51
C ASP A 149 -7.67 11.35 -9.21
N ALA A 150 -7.35 10.31 -9.98
CA ALA A 150 -5.98 10.09 -10.47
C ALA A 150 -5.48 11.13 -11.48
N ARG A 151 -6.39 11.87 -12.12
CA ARG A 151 -6.07 12.81 -13.21
C ARG A 151 -6.07 14.28 -12.80
N ASN A 152 -6.29 14.58 -11.52
CA ASN A 152 -6.27 15.95 -11.02
C ASN A 152 -4.85 16.51 -11.00
N ASP A 153 -4.61 17.55 -11.80
CA ASP A 153 -3.32 18.22 -11.96
C ASP A 153 -3.19 19.49 -11.09
N ARG A 154 -4.20 19.79 -10.26
CA ARG A 154 -4.25 20.99 -9.41
C ARG A 154 -4.14 20.70 -7.92
N ALA A 155 -4.43 19.47 -7.52
CA ALA A 155 -4.38 19.03 -6.13
C ALA A 155 -4.03 17.54 -6.06
N SER A 156 -3.72 17.07 -4.86
CA SER A 156 -3.52 15.64 -4.60
C SER A 156 -4.77 14.82 -4.93
N TRP A 157 -5.97 15.36 -4.64
CA TRP A 157 -7.28 14.81 -5.01
C TRP A 157 -8.38 15.84 -4.71
N ASP A 158 -9.55 15.68 -5.32
CA ASP A 158 -10.80 16.28 -4.85
C ASP A 158 -11.33 15.56 -3.60
N ARG A 159 -11.74 16.33 -2.59
CA ARG A 159 -12.18 15.78 -1.30
C ARG A 159 -13.52 15.04 -1.43
N GLU A 160 -14.46 15.54 -2.22
CA GLU A 160 -15.76 14.90 -2.41
C GLU A 160 -15.60 13.55 -3.11
N ALA A 161 -14.72 13.46 -4.11
CA ALA A 161 -14.38 12.20 -4.77
C ALA A 161 -13.80 11.16 -3.80
N VAL A 162 -12.86 11.58 -2.94
CA VAL A 162 -12.28 10.68 -1.92
C VAL A 162 -13.31 10.28 -0.87
N ASP A 163 -14.07 11.23 -0.32
CA ASP A 163 -15.08 10.96 0.70
C ASP A 163 -16.25 10.09 0.17
N HIS A 164 -16.46 10.06 -1.15
CA HIS A 164 -17.42 9.13 -1.79
C HIS A 164 -16.94 7.68 -1.81
N TRP A 165 -15.67 7.44 -2.14
CA TRP A 165 -15.12 6.10 -2.34
C TRP A 165 -14.50 5.48 -1.09
N MET A 166 -14.09 6.31 -0.13
CA MET A 166 -13.31 5.88 1.04
C MET A 166 -14.16 5.85 2.31
N PRO A 167 -13.78 5.04 3.32
CA PRO A 167 -12.59 4.16 3.37
C PRO A 167 -12.68 2.96 2.42
N VAL A 168 -11.54 2.35 2.08
CA VAL A 168 -11.54 1.12 1.27
C VAL A 168 -12.31 0.03 2.02
N ASP A 169 -13.38 -0.49 1.43
CA ASP A 169 -14.19 -1.54 2.06
C ASP A 169 -13.39 -2.80 2.34
N GLN A 170 -12.62 -3.27 1.35
CA GLN A 170 -11.82 -4.49 1.43
C GLN A 170 -10.43 -4.26 0.83
N TYR A 171 -9.41 -4.29 1.68
CA TYR A 171 -8.01 -4.28 1.27
C TYR A 171 -7.45 -5.70 1.29
N ILE A 172 -6.76 -6.11 0.24
CA ILE A 172 -6.18 -7.45 0.08
C ILE A 172 -4.68 -7.31 -0.17
N GLY A 173 -3.85 -7.94 0.66
CA GLY A 173 -2.38 -7.86 0.54
C GLY A 173 -1.65 -8.90 1.38
N GLY A 174 -0.40 -9.21 1.04
CA GLY A 174 0.40 -10.18 1.78
C GLY A 174 0.72 -9.73 3.22
N VAL A 175 0.88 -10.69 4.13
CA VAL A 175 1.21 -10.43 5.54
C VAL A 175 2.56 -9.72 5.71
N GLU A 176 3.46 -9.78 4.71
CA GLU A 176 4.72 -9.03 4.69
C GLU A 176 4.56 -7.51 4.91
N HIS A 177 3.37 -6.97 4.62
CA HIS A 177 3.07 -5.55 4.74
C HIS A 177 2.43 -5.15 6.08
N ALA A 178 2.26 -6.09 7.02
CA ALA A 178 1.50 -5.88 8.25
C ALA A 178 2.03 -4.74 9.15
N ILE A 179 3.36 -4.58 9.25
CA ILE A 179 3.97 -3.56 10.11
C ILE A 179 4.36 -2.30 9.35
N LEU A 180 4.98 -2.42 8.17
CA LEU A 180 5.50 -1.25 7.45
C LEU A 180 4.37 -0.49 6.75
N HIS A 181 4.04 -0.91 5.53
CA HIS A 181 3.04 -0.27 4.67
C HIS A 181 1.72 0.01 5.39
N LEU A 182 1.12 -0.98 6.07
CA LEU A 182 -0.17 -0.76 6.73
C LEU A 182 -0.10 0.26 7.88
N MET A 183 1.02 0.33 8.61
CA MET A 183 1.18 1.35 9.65
C MET A 183 1.40 2.73 9.04
N TYR A 184 2.21 2.85 7.98
CA TYR A 184 2.46 4.13 7.33
C TYR A 184 1.22 4.68 6.62
N ALA A 185 0.44 3.83 5.95
CA ALA A 185 -0.86 4.21 5.37
C ALA A 185 -1.82 4.75 6.43
N ARG A 186 -1.91 4.09 7.60
CA ARG A 186 -2.72 4.57 8.72
C ARG A 186 -2.20 5.89 9.28
N PHE A 187 -0.89 6.01 9.48
CA PHE A 187 -0.27 7.26 9.96
C PHE A 187 -0.56 8.43 9.01
N LEU A 188 -0.33 8.27 7.71
CA LEU A 188 -0.62 9.31 6.71
C LEU A 188 -2.11 9.65 6.67
N THR A 189 -2.99 8.66 6.69
CA THR A 189 -4.44 8.90 6.71
C THR A 189 -4.86 9.78 7.89
N LYS A 190 -4.34 9.49 9.10
CA LYS A 190 -4.64 10.29 10.29
C LYS A 190 -4.10 11.72 10.18
N ALA A 191 -2.86 11.87 9.72
CA ALA A 191 -2.28 13.19 9.50
C ALA A 191 -3.07 14.01 8.47
N LEU A 192 -3.49 13.37 7.37
CA LEU A 192 -4.33 14.00 6.33
C LEU A 192 -5.73 14.36 6.85
N ALA A 193 -6.29 13.54 7.74
CA ALA A 193 -7.56 13.82 8.40
C ALA A 193 -7.44 15.02 9.35
N ASP A 194 -6.36 15.11 10.12
CA ASP A 194 -6.06 16.27 10.99
C ASP A 194 -5.88 17.56 10.17
N MET A 195 -5.40 17.45 8.93
CA MET A 195 -5.33 18.55 7.96
C MET A 195 -6.67 18.84 7.25
N GLY A 196 -7.70 18.04 7.46
CA GLY A 196 -9.02 18.19 6.82
C GLY A 196 -9.07 17.80 5.34
N LEU A 197 -8.06 17.05 4.85
CA LEU A 197 -7.96 16.59 3.45
C LEU A 197 -8.77 15.31 3.18
N VAL A 198 -9.16 14.59 4.24
CA VAL A 198 -10.05 13.43 4.21
C VAL A 198 -11.01 13.45 5.40
N SER A 199 -12.15 12.77 5.32
CA SER A 199 -13.16 12.74 6.41
C SER A 199 -13.07 11.53 7.36
N PHE A 200 -12.13 10.60 7.14
CA PHE A 200 -12.01 9.34 7.87
C PHE A 200 -10.63 9.17 8.52
N GLN A 201 -10.55 8.29 9.53
CA GLN A 201 -9.37 8.10 10.37
C GLN A 201 -8.61 6.80 10.09
N GLU A 202 -9.22 5.85 9.38
CA GLU A 202 -8.63 4.57 9.02
C GLU A 202 -8.87 4.33 7.52
N PRO A 203 -7.85 4.02 6.71
CA PRO A 203 -8.00 3.92 5.26
C PRO A 203 -8.65 2.63 4.79
N PHE A 204 -8.61 1.56 5.59
CA PHE A 204 -9.09 0.23 5.22
C PHE A 204 -10.08 -0.27 6.26
N ALA A 205 -11.34 -0.48 5.87
CA ALA A 205 -12.39 -0.97 6.77
C ALA A 205 -12.20 -2.47 7.07
N ASN A 206 -11.87 -3.27 6.06
CA ASN A 206 -11.52 -4.67 6.20
C ASN A 206 -10.16 -4.94 5.55
N LEU A 207 -9.37 -5.80 6.20
CA LEU A 207 -8.10 -6.31 5.70
C LEU A 207 -8.20 -7.83 5.57
N PHE A 208 -7.88 -8.33 4.39
CA PHE A 208 -7.72 -9.75 4.14
C PHE A 208 -6.28 -10.02 3.72
N THR A 209 -5.54 -10.80 4.51
CA THR A 209 -4.17 -11.14 4.19
C THR A 209 -4.11 -12.47 3.46
N GLN A 210 -3.79 -12.46 2.16
CA GLN A 210 -3.66 -13.72 1.43
C GLN A 210 -2.42 -14.51 1.86
N GLY A 211 -2.53 -15.83 1.78
CA GLY A 211 -1.40 -16.74 1.90
C GLY A 211 -0.48 -16.67 0.67
N MET A 212 0.70 -17.25 0.81
CA MET A 212 1.75 -17.19 -0.19
C MET A 212 1.65 -18.35 -1.16
N ILE A 213 1.82 -18.07 -2.45
CA ILE A 213 1.98 -19.15 -3.42
C ILE A 213 3.43 -19.64 -3.41
N ILE A 214 3.57 -20.93 -3.18
CA ILE A 214 4.82 -21.67 -3.03
C ILE A 214 5.06 -22.46 -4.33
N HIS A 215 6.34 -22.62 -4.69
CA HIS A 215 6.75 -23.55 -5.73
C HIS A 215 8.11 -24.13 -5.38
N GLY A 216 8.23 -25.46 -5.42
CA GLY A 216 9.46 -26.16 -5.08
C GLY A 216 9.85 -26.03 -3.59
N GLY A 217 8.85 -26.01 -2.70
CA GLY A 217 9.06 -25.94 -1.24
C GLY A 217 9.42 -24.54 -0.69
N ALA A 218 9.33 -23.50 -1.52
CA ALA A 218 9.58 -22.12 -1.10
C ALA A 218 8.59 -21.13 -1.72
N LYS A 219 8.28 -20.02 -1.02
CA LYS A 219 7.58 -18.85 -1.60
C LYS A 219 8.20 -18.49 -2.94
N MET A 220 7.36 -18.22 -3.94
CA MET A 220 7.83 -17.74 -5.24
C MET A 220 8.55 -16.39 -5.11
N SER A 221 9.78 -16.32 -5.61
CA SER A 221 10.54 -15.07 -5.68
C SER A 221 11.55 -15.07 -6.83
N LYS A 222 11.79 -13.90 -7.43
CA LYS A 222 12.78 -13.75 -8.51
C LYS A 222 14.17 -14.23 -8.09
N SER A 223 14.57 -13.95 -6.85
CA SER A 223 15.86 -14.37 -6.28
C SER A 223 16.04 -15.88 -6.19
N LYS A 224 14.96 -16.65 -6.08
CA LYS A 224 14.99 -18.12 -6.01
C LYS A 224 14.80 -18.79 -7.37
N GLY A 225 14.48 -18.02 -8.42
CA GLY A 225 14.26 -18.56 -9.76
C GLY A 225 13.05 -19.50 -9.89
N ASN A 226 12.19 -19.57 -8.86
CA ASN A 226 11.02 -20.45 -8.81
C ASN A 226 9.71 -19.73 -9.19
N VAL A 227 9.81 -18.56 -9.84
CA VAL A 227 8.65 -17.78 -10.27
C VAL A 227 8.00 -18.46 -11.47
N ILE A 228 6.71 -18.69 -11.35
CA ILE A 228 5.89 -19.15 -12.46
C ILE A 228 5.29 -17.92 -13.16
N ASN A 229 5.51 -17.84 -14.47
CA ASN A 229 4.95 -16.77 -15.28
C ASN A 229 3.49 -17.13 -15.66
N PRO A 230 2.47 -16.37 -15.20
CA PRO A 230 1.08 -16.67 -15.49
C PRO A 230 0.75 -16.67 -16.99
N SER A 231 1.45 -15.86 -17.80
CA SER A 231 1.16 -15.71 -19.24
C SER A 231 1.25 -17.03 -19.99
N THR A 232 2.17 -17.93 -19.61
CA THR A 232 2.32 -19.22 -20.30
C THR A 232 1.08 -20.12 -20.12
N TYR A 233 0.36 -20.01 -19.00
CA TYR A 233 -0.87 -20.75 -18.75
C TYR A 233 -2.09 -20.03 -19.35
N VAL A 234 -2.08 -18.70 -19.36
CA VAL A 234 -3.10 -17.92 -20.05
C VAL A 234 -3.09 -18.23 -21.55
N ASP A 235 -1.92 -18.24 -22.18
CA ASP A 235 -1.78 -18.56 -23.61
C ASP A 235 -2.22 -20.00 -23.93
N ARG A 236 -1.93 -20.93 -23.01
CA ARG A 236 -2.22 -22.36 -23.21
C ARG A 236 -3.65 -22.76 -22.89
N TYR A 237 -4.23 -22.22 -21.82
CA TYR A 237 -5.50 -22.68 -21.23
C TYR A 237 -6.56 -21.59 -21.10
N GLY A 238 -6.23 -20.34 -21.40
CA GLY A 238 -7.10 -19.18 -21.22
C GLY A 238 -7.05 -18.60 -19.80
N ALA A 239 -7.42 -17.31 -19.69
CA ALA A 239 -7.40 -16.57 -18.42
C ALA A 239 -8.32 -17.17 -17.35
N ASP A 240 -9.50 -17.68 -17.74
CA ASP A 240 -10.45 -18.27 -16.80
C ASP A 240 -9.91 -19.53 -16.14
N THR A 241 -9.17 -20.36 -16.89
CA THR A 241 -8.50 -21.53 -16.30
C THR A 241 -7.51 -21.09 -15.23
N ALA A 242 -6.68 -20.09 -15.52
CA ALA A 242 -5.68 -19.59 -14.56
C ALA A 242 -6.34 -18.97 -13.32
N ARG A 243 -7.37 -18.13 -13.50
CA ARG A 243 -8.13 -17.51 -12.40
C ARG A 243 -8.82 -18.55 -11.52
N CYS A 244 -9.59 -19.46 -12.13
CA CYS A 244 -10.28 -20.51 -11.39
C CYS A 244 -9.31 -21.44 -10.68
N TYR A 245 -8.13 -21.67 -11.25
CA TYR A 245 -7.11 -22.47 -10.57
C TYR A 245 -6.58 -21.80 -9.31
N ILE A 246 -6.19 -20.53 -9.39
CA ILE A 246 -5.72 -19.77 -8.22
C ILE A 246 -6.78 -19.79 -7.11
N LEU A 247 -8.05 -19.63 -7.46
CA LEU A 247 -9.17 -19.64 -6.51
C LEU A 247 -9.53 -21.04 -5.98
N PHE A 248 -9.06 -22.11 -6.64
CA PHE A 248 -9.35 -23.50 -6.28
C PHE A 248 -8.21 -24.16 -5.48
N LEU A 249 -7.02 -23.55 -5.46
CA LEU A 249 -5.83 -24.09 -4.79
C LEU A 249 -6.06 -24.38 -3.30
N GLY A 250 -6.86 -23.56 -2.63
CA GLY A 250 -7.16 -23.71 -1.21
C GLY A 250 -7.82 -22.46 -0.65
N PRO A 251 -8.03 -22.40 0.69
CA PRO A 251 -8.47 -21.18 1.36
C PRO A 251 -7.51 -20.02 1.09
N PRO A 252 -8.00 -18.81 0.77
CA PRO A 252 -7.16 -17.72 0.28
C PRO A 252 -6.20 -17.13 1.34
N ASP A 253 -6.43 -17.39 2.62
CA ASP A 253 -5.59 -16.99 3.75
C ASP A 253 -4.44 -17.97 4.06
N GLN A 254 -4.41 -19.11 3.36
CA GLN A 254 -3.42 -20.17 3.57
C GLN A 254 -2.41 -20.22 2.42
N ASP A 255 -1.17 -20.60 2.75
CA ASP A 255 -0.15 -20.86 1.75
C ASP A 255 -0.58 -22.04 0.86
N ALA A 256 -0.28 -21.93 -0.45
CA ALA A 256 -0.65 -22.95 -1.42
C ALA A 256 0.51 -23.28 -2.35
N ASP A 257 0.74 -24.56 -2.61
CA ASP A 257 1.78 -25.02 -3.55
C ASP A 257 1.22 -25.07 -4.98
N TRP A 258 1.97 -24.51 -5.91
CA TRP A 258 1.58 -24.48 -7.31
C TRP A 258 1.84 -25.83 -8.00
N SER A 259 0.79 -26.37 -8.62
CA SER A 259 0.85 -27.58 -9.46
C SER A 259 0.36 -27.34 -10.90
N ASP A 260 1.14 -27.75 -11.90
CA ASP A 260 0.73 -27.70 -13.31
C ASP A 260 -0.41 -28.67 -13.65
N GLU A 261 -0.44 -29.82 -12.96
CA GLU A 261 -1.50 -30.81 -13.13
C GLU A 261 -2.86 -30.25 -12.68
N GLY A 262 -2.84 -29.47 -11.59
CA GLY A 262 -4.02 -28.79 -11.07
C GLY A 262 -4.65 -27.85 -12.09
N VAL A 263 -3.83 -27.07 -12.82
CA VAL A 263 -4.30 -26.17 -13.89
C VAL A 263 -5.03 -26.96 -14.98
N GLY A 264 -4.45 -28.08 -15.42
CA GLY A 264 -5.08 -28.95 -16.42
C GLY A 264 -6.41 -29.55 -15.94
N GLY A 265 -6.53 -29.83 -14.64
CA GLY A 265 -7.78 -30.25 -14.00
C GLY A 265 -8.90 -29.21 -14.13
N ILE A 266 -8.59 -27.95 -13.85
CA ILE A 266 -9.53 -26.82 -13.97
C ILE A 266 -9.93 -26.58 -15.42
N HIS A 267 -9.00 -26.69 -16.37
CA HIS A 267 -9.32 -26.55 -17.79
C HIS A 267 -10.37 -27.59 -18.23
N ARG A 268 -10.19 -28.85 -17.81
CA ARG A 268 -11.17 -29.93 -18.07
C ARG A 268 -12.50 -29.68 -17.39
N PHE A 269 -12.50 -29.11 -16.17
CA PHE A 269 -13.72 -28.73 -15.47
C PHE A 269 -14.50 -27.66 -16.24
N LEU A 270 -13.85 -26.56 -16.62
CA LEU A 270 -14.47 -25.51 -17.44
C LEU A 270 -14.99 -26.06 -18.78
N GLY A 271 -14.23 -26.96 -19.41
CA GLY A 271 -14.68 -27.64 -20.63
C GLY A 271 -15.93 -28.52 -20.42
N ARG A 272 -16.12 -29.13 -19.25
CA ARG A 272 -17.36 -29.85 -18.90
C ARG A 272 -18.53 -28.90 -18.72
N VAL A 273 -18.33 -27.79 -18.00
CA VAL A 273 -19.35 -26.74 -17.82
C VAL A 273 -19.80 -26.20 -19.18
N TRP A 274 -18.85 -25.92 -20.07
CA TRP A 274 -19.15 -25.46 -21.43
C TRP A 274 -19.99 -26.47 -22.22
N ARG A 275 -19.60 -27.75 -22.23
CA ARG A 275 -20.35 -28.80 -22.93
C ARG A 275 -21.78 -28.93 -22.41
N LEU A 276 -21.96 -28.93 -21.09
CA LEU A 276 -23.28 -28.94 -20.48
C LEU A 276 -24.12 -27.73 -20.90
N GLY A 277 -23.52 -26.54 -20.93
CA GLY A 277 -24.18 -25.32 -21.41
C GLY A 277 -24.63 -25.42 -22.87
N VAL A 278 -23.79 -25.98 -23.75
CA VAL A 278 -24.14 -26.20 -25.17
C VAL A 278 -25.26 -27.24 -25.32
N GLU A 279 -25.21 -28.34 -24.57
CA GLU A 279 -26.26 -29.37 -24.59
C GLU A 279 -27.60 -28.80 -24.14
N LEU A 280 -27.63 -28.05 -23.03
CA LEU A 280 -28.85 -27.40 -22.53
C LEU A 280 -29.38 -26.33 -23.50
N ALA A 281 -28.49 -25.57 -24.14
CA ALA A 281 -28.88 -24.60 -25.15
C ALA A 281 -29.50 -25.25 -26.40
N GLY A 282 -29.01 -26.43 -26.80
CA GLY A 282 -29.59 -27.21 -27.90
C GLY A 282 -30.92 -27.89 -27.56
N LEU A 283 -31.20 -28.10 -26.28
CA LEU A 283 -32.47 -28.65 -25.77
C LEU A 283 -33.49 -27.56 -25.39
N ALA A 284 -33.05 -26.30 -25.30
CA ALA A 284 -33.95 -25.19 -25.08
C ALA A 284 -34.93 -25.13 -26.26
N PRO A 285 -36.26 -25.08 -26.01
CA PRO A 285 -37.20 -24.68 -27.05
C PRO A 285 -36.72 -23.35 -27.63
N GLU A 286 -37.04 -23.05 -28.89
CA GLU A 286 -36.85 -21.69 -29.43
C GLU A 286 -37.62 -20.68 -28.55
N ALA A 287 -37.00 -20.23 -27.46
CA ALA A 287 -37.48 -19.15 -26.63
C ALA A 287 -37.15 -17.85 -27.38
N ASN A 288 -37.81 -17.68 -28.53
CA ASN A 288 -37.98 -16.40 -29.17
C ASN A 288 -38.69 -15.47 -28.17
N ALA A 289 -37.89 -14.61 -27.52
CA ALA A 289 -38.21 -13.26 -27.02
C ALA A 289 -37.40 -12.85 -25.77
N GLY A 290 -36.69 -13.76 -25.09
CA GLY A 290 -36.01 -13.43 -23.82
C GLY A 290 -34.46 -13.41 -23.88
N ALA A 291 -33.85 -14.10 -24.84
CA ALA A 291 -32.39 -14.26 -24.90
C ALA A 291 -31.65 -13.00 -25.38
N ASP A 292 -32.33 -12.09 -26.09
CA ASP A 292 -31.77 -10.77 -26.45
C ASP A 292 -31.69 -9.82 -25.25
N ALA A 293 -32.49 -10.04 -24.19
CA ALA A 293 -32.44 -9.21 -22.99
C ALA A 293 -31.11 -9.38 -22.24
N LEU A 294 -30.56 -10.61 -22.19
CA LEU A 294 -29.26 -10.93 -21.56
C LEU A 294 -28.03 -10.54 -22.40
N ARG A 295 -28.24 -10.16 -23.67
CA ARG A 295 -27.19 -9.68 -24.58
C ARG A 295 -27.22 -8.16 -24.75
N SER A 296 -28.22 -7.48 -24.18
CA SER A 296 -28.23 -6.04 -24.12
C SER A 296 -27.18 -5.55 -23.11
N PRO A 297 -26.44 -4.47 -23.40
CA PRO A 297 -25.53 -3.84 -22.43
C PRO A 297 -26.22 -3.47 -21.11
N ASP A 298 -27.54 -3.30 -21.13
CA ASP A 298 -28.37 -2.90 -19.99
C ASP A 298 -28.70 -4.08 -19.05
N ALA A 299 -28.40 -5.33 -19.45
CA ALA A 299 -28.67 -6.53 -18.65
C ALA A 299 -27.87 -6.62 -17.34
N PHE A 300 -26.83 -5.79 -17.21
CA PHE A 300 -25.94 -5.71 -16.05
C PHE A 300 -26.12 -4.43 -15.23
N GLU A 301 -27.17 -3.63 -15.47
CA GLU A 301 -27.57 -2.62 -14.48
C GLU A 301 -28.21 -3.33 -13.28
N LEU A 302 -27.38 -3.66 -12.30
CA LEU A 302 -27.85 -3.84 -10.92
C LEU A 302 -28.45 -2.51 -10.50
N GLU A 303 -29.79 -2.43 -10.40
CA GLU A 303 -30.45 -1.31 -9.73
C GLU A 303 -29.86 -1.20 -8.32
N ALA A 304 -29.03 -0.17 -8.10
CA ALA A 304 -28.63 0.23 -6.77
C ALA A 304 -29.90 0.57 -5.98
N PRO A 305 -30.09 0.07 -4.75
CA PRO A 305 -31.28 0.38 -3.99
C PRO A 305 -31.26 1.86 -3.61
N GLY A 306 -32.03 2.67 -4.34
CA GLY A 306 -32.49 3.98 -3.91
C GLY A 306 -31.64 5.18 -4.34
N SER A 307 -31.90 5.72 -5.52
CA SER A 307 -31.80 7.16 -5.75
C SER A 307 -33.03 7.63 -6.52
N LYS A 308 -33.89 8.37 -5.83
CA LYS A 308 -35.01 9.07 -6.46
C LYS A 308 -34.44 10.27 -7.21
N ASN A 309 -34.76 10.32 -8.51
CA ASN A 309 -34.86 11.51 -9.37
C ASN A 309 -33.62 12.39 -9.50
N LEU A 310 -32.87 12.22 -10.59
CA LEU A 310 -32.31 13.36 -11.32
C LEU A 310 -32.58 13.19 -12.81
N SER A 311 -33.49 13.99 -13.34
CA SER A 311 -33.77 14.09 -14.77
C SER A 311 -32.63 14.84 -15.46
N VAL A 312 -31.90 14.17 -16.35
CA VAL A 312 -31.01 14.85 -17.31
C VAL A 312 -31.68 14.82 -18.68
N THR A 313 -32.19 15.98 -19.09
CA THR A 313 -32.72 16.23 -20.43
C THR A 313 -31.58 16.30 -21.44
N GLY A 314 -31.60 15.39 -22.42
CA GLY A 314 -31.28 15.60 -23.83
C GLY A 314 -29.91 16.16 -24.20
N PHE A 315 -29.06 15.29 -24.77
CA PHE A 315 -28.17 15.70 -25.86
C PHE A 315 -28.21 14.64 -26.97
N ALA A 316 -28.81 15.02 -28.10
CA ALA A 316 -28.78 14.25 -29.34
C ALA A 316 -27.43 14.48 -30.02
N GLY A 317 -26.74 13.41 -30.42
CA GLY A 317 -25.48 13.45 -31.15
C GLY A 317 -25.36 12.25 -32.08
N SER A 318 -25.51 12.53 -33.37
CA SER A 318 -25.51 11.63 -34.52
C SER A 318 -24.28 10.72 -34.64
N ASN A 319 -24.52 9.46 -35.01
CA ASN A 319 -23.55 8.55 -35.58
C ASN A 319 -22.91 9.13 -36.86
N HIS A 320 -21.60 9.34 -36.85
CA HIS A 320 -20.78 9.27 -38.06
C HIS A 320 -19.45 8.59 -37.75
N ALA A 321 -19.32 7.37 -38.25
CA ALA A 321 -18.04 6.70 -38.41
C ALA A 321 -17.33 7.26 -39.65
N SER A 322 -16.11 7.74 -39.46
CA SER A 322 -15.09 7.86 -40.52
C SER A 322 -13.71 7.77 -39.87
N GLY A 323 -12.90 6.82 -40.33
CA GLY A 323 -11.72 6.35 -39.64
C GLY A 323 -10.51 7.27 -39.67
N LEU A 324 -9.56 6.96 -38.78
CA LEU A 324 -8.14 7.30 -38.80
C LEU A 324 -7.40 6.22 -37.94
N PRO A 325 -6.07 6.04 -38.10
CA PRO A 325 -5.46 4.73 -38.22
C PRO A 325 -4.89 4.18 -36.91
N SER A 326 -4.62 2.87 -36.92
CA SER A 326 -3.88 2.12 -35.92
C SER A 326 -2.53 2.75 -35.60
N ALA A 327 -2.39 3.33 -34.41
CA ALA A 327 -1.11 3.63 -33.79
C ALA A 327 -0.80 2.53 -32.78
N SER A 328 0.37 1.90 -32.94
CA SER A 328 0.88 0.84 -32.07
C SER A 328 1.10 1.35 -30.65
N LEU A 329 0.38 0.79 -29.69
CA LEU A 329 0.74 0.82 -28.27
C LEU A 329 1.86 -0.21 -28.05
N ALA A 330 3.07 0.17 -28.42
CA ALA A 330 4.30 -0.47 -27.97
C ALA A 330 5.16 0.62 -27.31
N ASP A 331 5.73 0.27 -26.17
CA ASP A 331 6.71 1.04 -25.39
C ASP A 331 6.19 2.12 -24.43
N SER A 332 5.65 1.65 -23.30
CA SER A 332 5.86 2.31 -22.00
C SER A 332 5.74 1.30 -20.85
N PRO A 333 6.84 0.88 -20.19
CA PRO A 333 6.79 -0.06 -19.09
C PRO A 333 6.66 0.69 -17.76
N CYS A 334 5.49 1.30 -17.50
CA CYS A 334 5.13 1.78 -16.17
C CYS A 334 3.93 0.99 -15.63
N ALA A 335 4.12 -0.32 -15.50
CA ALA A 335 3.31 -1.14 -14.62
C ALA A 335 4.06 -1.24 -13.28
N VAL A 336 3.74 -0.34 -12.34
CA VAL A 336 4.10 -0.54 -10.94
C VAL A 336 3.20 -1.64 -10.40
N THR A 337 3.59 -2.89 -10.65
CA THR A 337 3.06 -4.04 -9.93
C THR A 337 3.69 -4.02 -8.56
N VAL A 338 2.96 -3.54 -7.56
CA VAL A 338 3.26 -3.82 -6.15
C VAL A 338 2.97 -5.32 -5.97
N MET A 339 4.05 -6.12 -5.95
CA MET A 339 4.03 -7.54 -5.58
C MET A 339 4.17 -7.68 -4.08
#